data_AF-A0A224XMH6-F1
#
_entry.id   AF-A0A224XMH6-F1
#
_cell.length_a   1.000
_cell.length_b   1.000
_cell.length_c   1.000
_cell.angle_alpha   90.00
_cell.angle_beta   90.00
_cell.angle_gamma   90.00
#
_symmetry.space_group_name_H-M   'P 1'
#
loop_
_entity.id
_entity.type
_entity.pdbx_description
1 polymer ?
#
loop_
_entity_poly.entity_id
_entity_poly.type
_entity_poly.pdbx_seq_one_letter_code
_entity_poly.pdbx_strand_id
1 'polypeptide(L)'
;TALSSASSAVYRSLRGRASWKSVTVLVPGNWPDTCVPAHSTIPSQGEKPDIKLGLPHPVYRDTPWTQQTKPCGHQGDFIYLSYRLFLDQNSYNQDTLGKSLAREWAKYRYGVYDEIGYLDDPVYPSCYYSDLTEEIQVNGCSDKLIAERGMCASGSLNISTLVNPDAQTSLLFTNSHKVDKFCDASSHDRFAPTKHNNLCQRKSVMQIINQHPDFTNGSFMTNEPINTTPTVIYKRESLTRYVIVIEDTKDMIIRESWSYLRLAIRKWVVVQLQGEIEVALVSANETSATLLQKLTPLHTTAARDLLASNVPYTPGDSRAACLSCGINMAYKLLQDRSQMNGPASSVIVVIAPGTMDHVPELSELMPKLHKAHIRIASITYPSQVRPRSLDWLAEETDGIKFTVMETKYNMATSYISTYFKLTNVMWEIQRSFYQGDKSDLPIEIHRKEIIDNGQTSVVGSFVLDDSLGEPAKFTVLTHNTENPLIRTISLMSPSHRMYSTRSD
;
A
#
# COMPACT_ATOMS: atom_id res chain seq x y z
N THR A 1 -22.12 -14.57 -4.78
CA THR A 1 -23.36 -14.22 -4.06
C THR A 1 -23.14 -13.10 -3.07
N ALA A 2 -22.25 -13.24 -2.08
CA ALA A 2 -21.95 -12.20 -1.08
C ALA A 2 -21.57 -10.84 -1.71
N LEU A 3 -20.68 -10.82 -2.72
CA LEU A 3 -20.29 -9.60 -3.44
C LEU A 3 -21.47 -8.92 -4.15
N SER A 4 -22.40 -9.70 -4.71
CA SER A 4 -23.61 -9.19 -5.35
C SER A 4 -24.55 -8.57 -4.33
N SER A 5 -24.72 -9.22 -3.17
CA SER A 5 -25.52 -8.67 -2.06
C SER A 5 -24.91 -7.39 -1.50
N ALA A 6 -23.59 -7.35 -1.31
CA ALA A 6 -22.87 -6.16 -0.87
C ALA A 6 -23.00 -5.00 -1.85
N SER A 7 -22.83 -5.24 -3.16
CA SER A 7 -23.03 -4.20 -4.18
C SER A 7 -24.46 -3.64 -4.17
N SER A 8 -25.46 -4.52 -4.02
CA SER A 8 -26.87 -4.11 -3.86
C SER A 8 -27.09 -3.30 -2.57
N ALA A 9 -26.46 -3.67 -1.46
CA ALA A 9 -26.53 -2.93 -0.19
C ALA A 9 -25.84 -1.57 -0.29
N VAL A 10 -24.68 -1.47 -0.96
CA VAL A 10 -24.01 -0.19 -1.27
C VAL A 10 -24.96 0.70 -2.08
N TYR A 11 -25.58 0.16 -3.13
CA TYR A 11 -26.56 0.89 -3.95
C TYR A 11 -27.74 1.44 -3.14
N ARG A 12 -28.38 0.59 -2.33
CA ARG A 12 -29.50 0.99 -1.45
C ARG A 12 -29.05 2.06 -0.44
N SER A 13 -27.91 1.85 0.20
CA SER A 13 -27.39 2.75 1.25
C SER A 13 -27.02 4.14 0.76
N LEU A 14 -26.60 4.24 -0.50
CA LEU A 14 -26.25 5.49 -1.17
C LEU A 14 -27.40 6.11 -1.95
N ARG A 15 -28.64 5.66 -1.70
CA ARG A 15 -29.88 6.13 -2.35
C ARG A 15 -29.83 6.01 -3.87
N GLY A 16 -29.27 4.91 -4.37
CA GLY A 16 -29.26 4.56 -5.78
C GLY A 16 -28.19 5.26 -6.63
N ARG A 17 -27.20 5.90 -6.01
CA ARG A 17 -26.22 6.74 -6.74
C ARG A 17 -24.95 6.03 -7.18
N ALA A 18 -24.57 4.93 -6.52
CA ALA A 18 -23.36 4.17 -6.82
C ALA A 18 -23.50 2.69 -6.43
N SER A 19 -22.81 1.81 -7.16
CA SER A 19 -22.72 0.37 -6.87
C SER A 19 -21.35 -0.15 -7.34
N TRP A 20 -21.01 -1.39 -7.01
CA TRP A 20 -19.80 -2.00 -7.54
C TRP A 20 -20.04 -2.51 -8.96
N LYS A 21 -19.34 -1.92 -9.93
CA LYS A 21 -19.38 -2.38 -11.33
C LYS A 21 -18.61 -3.68 -11.53
N SER A 22 -17.45 -3.78 -10.90
CA SER A 22 -16.54 -4.92 -11.01
C SER A 22 -15.79 -5.13 -9.69
N VAL A 23 -15.45 -6.37 -9.40
CA VAL A 23 -14.62 -6.76 -8.26
C VAL A 23 -13.46 -7.60 -8.78
N THR A 24 -12.24 -7.24 -8.42
CA THR A 24 -11.05 -8.03 -8.71
C THR A 24 -10.70 -8.91 -7.52
N VAL A 25 -10.58 -10.21 -7.75
CA VAL A 25 -10.15 -11.19 -6.76
C VAL A 25 -8.71 -11.58 -7.07
N LEU A 26 -7.80 -11.26 -6.15
CA LEU A 26 -6.41 -11.70 -6.21
C LEU A 26 -6.33 -13.13 -5.65
N VAL A 27 -6.01 -14.08 -6.52
CA VAL A 27 -5.87 -15.49 -6.19
C VAL A 27 -4.41 -15.75 -5.81
N PRO A 28 -4.13 -16.44 -4.68
CA PRO A 28 -2.77 -16.83 -4.31
C PRO A 28 -2.07 -17.64 -5.39
N GLY A 29 -0.76 -17.43 -5.57
CA GLY A 29 0.02 -18.11 -6.61
C GLY A 29 0.09 -19.63 -6.44
N ASN A 30 0.00 -20.12 -5.22
CA ASN A 30 0.05 -21.54 -4.87
C ASN A 30 -1.31 -22.27 -4.97
N TRP A 31 -2.40 -21.57 -5.29
CA TRP A 31 -3.72 -22.20 -5.43
C TRP A 31 -3.91 -22.80 -6.83
N PRO A 32 -4.43 -24.04 -6.94
CA PRO A 32 -4.67 -24.66 -8.24
C PRO A 32 -5.80 -23.95 -9.00
N ASP A 33 -5.76 -24.02 -10.33
CA ASP A 33 -6.77 -23.39 -11.20
C ASP A 33 -8.18 -23.97 -10.99
N THR A 34 -8.29 -25.16 -10.41
CA THR A 34 -9.57 -25.77 -10.00
C THR A 34 -10.30 -24.95 -8.94
N CYS A 35 -9.60 -24.11 -8.18
CA CYS A 35 -10.20 -23.19 -7.20
C CYS A 35 -10.80 -21.94 -7.84
N VAL A 36 -10.57 -21.68 -9.13
CA VAL A 36 -11.04 -20.48 -9.83
C VAL A 36 -12.21 -20.82 -10.75
N PRO A 37 -13.33 -20.10 -10.69
CA PRO A 37 -14.42 -20.26 -11.65
C PRO A 37 -13.93 -20.09 -13.10
N ALA A 38 -14.34 -21.00 -13.98
CA ALA A 38 -13.87 -21.10 -15.36
C ALA A 38 -12.36 -21.41 -15.53
N HIS A 39 -11.66 -21.78 -14.45
CA HIS A 39 -10.27 -22.25 -14.45
C HIS A 39 -9.28 -21.30 -15.15
N SER A 40 -9.54 -19.99 -15.08
CA SER A 40 -8.72 -18.99 -15.75
C SER A 40 -8.54 -17.73 -14.91
N THR A 41 -7.29 -17.26 -14.86
CA THR A 41 -6.89 -16.01 -14.21
C THR A 41 -6.11 -15.17 -15.21
N ILE A 42 -6.21 -13.84 -15.09
CA ILE A 42 -5.32 -12.93 -15.84
C ILE A 42 -4.17 -12.43 -14.94
N PRO A 43 -3.01 -12.05 -15.50
CA PRO A 43 -1.92 -11.50 -14.71
C PRO A 43 -2.35 -10.23 -13.95
N SER A 44 -2.00 -10.17 -12.66
CA SER A 44 -2.12 -8.95 -11.86
C SER A 44 -1.22 -7.84 -12.42
N GLN A 45 -1.68 -6.60 -12.32
CA GLN A 45 -0.89 -5.41 -12.67
C GLN A 45 -0.43 -4.69 -11.39
N GLY A 46 -0.35 -5.43 -10.29
CA GLY A 46 0.02 -4.94 -8.97
C GLY A 46 -1.10 -4.18 -8.26
N GLU A 47 -2.35 -4.60 -8.45
CA GLU A 47 -3.49 -4.11 -7.70
C GLU A 47 -3.24 -4.24 -6.18
N LYS A 48 -3.61 -3.22 -5.40
CA LYS A 48 -3.59 -3.28 -3.93
C LYS A 48 -4.98 -3.69 -3.43
N PRO A 49 -5.10 -4.64 -2.49
CA PRO A 49 -6.40 -5.10 -2.04
C PRO A 49 -7.11 -4.07 -1.15
N ASP A 50 -8.30 -3.63 -1.57
CA ASP A 50 -9.23 -2.86 -0.73
C ASP A 50 -9.79 -3.70 0.42
N ILE A 51 -9.95 -5.00 0.18
CA ILE A 51 -10.49 -6.00 1.09
C ILE A 51 -9.48 -7.14 1.24
N LYS A 52 -9.07 -7.42 2.47
CA LYS A 52 -8.19 -8.53 2.83
C LYS A 52 -9.00 -9.65 3.46
N LEU A 53 -8.70 -10.88 3.05
CA LEU A 53 -9.25 -12.09 3.64
C LEU A 53 -8.20 -12.74 4.52
N GLY A 54 -8.57 -13.19 5.72
CA GLY A 54 -7.63 -13.89 6.58
C GLY A 54 -8.30 -14.57 7.77
N LEU A 55 -7.48 -14.94 8.76
CA LEU A 55 -7.92 -15.63 9.97
C LEU A 55 -8.85 -14.74 10.83
N PRO A 56 -9.75 -15.33 11.64
CA PRO A 56 -10.56 -14.58 12.59
C PRO A 56 -9.70 -13.68 13.48
N HIS A 57 -10.14 -12.45 13.68
CA HIS A 57 -9.43 -11.49 14.53
C HIS A 57 -9.52 -11.95 16.00
N PRO A 58 -8.44 -11.83 16.81
CA PRO A 58 -8.46 -12.28 18.21
C PRO A 58 -9.58 -11.64 19.06
N VAL A 59 -9.86 -10.36 18.81
CA VAL A 59 -10.93 -9.58 19.47
C VAL A 59 -12.25 -9.63 18.69
N TYR A 60 -12.28 -9.11 17.45
CA TYR A 60 -13.50 -9.03 16.62
C TYR A 60 -14.01 -10.35 16.05
N ARG A 61 -13.29 -11.46 16.23
CA ARG A 61 -13.62 -12.79 15.69
C ARG A 61 -13.88 -12.72 14.18
N ASP A 62 -15.09 -13.09 13.75
CA ASP A 62 -15.49 -13.14 12.35
C ASP A 62 -16.14 -11.83 11.86
N THR A 63 -16.29 -10.81 12.73
CA THR A 63 -16.92 -9.54 12.35
C THR A 63 -16.05 -8.75 11.37
N PRO A 64 -16.59 -8.32 10.21
CA PRO A 64 -15.91 -7.40 9.29
C PRO A 64 -15.49 -6.12 9.98
N TRP A 65 -14.31 -5.60 9.64
CA TRP A 65 -13.85 -4.32 10.17
C TRP A 65 -12.97 -3.56 9.17
N THR A 66 -12.98 -2.24 9.25
CA THR A 66 -12.13 -1.35 8.46
C THR A 66 -11.01 -0.76 9.31
N GLN A 67 -9.77 -0.89 8.84
CA GLN A 67 -8.64 -0.11 9.36
C GLN A 67 -8.70 1.31 8.79
N GLN A 68 -8.66 2.32 9.65
CA GLN A 68 -8.72 3.72 9.22
C GLN A 68 -7.79 4.57 10.10
N THR A 69 -6.64 4.96 9.55
CA THR A 69 -5.65 5.83 10.22
C THR A 69 -5.82 7.32 9.94
N LYS A 70 -6.57 7.68 8.90
CA LYS A 70 -6.79 9.06 8.44
C LYS A 70 -8.04 9.70 9.05
N PRO A 71 -8.14 11.04 9.12
CA PRO A 71 -9.31 11.73 9.68
C PRO A 71 -10.58 11.54 8.86
N CYS A 72 -11.71 12.02 9.38
CA CYS A 72 -13.01 11.93 8.72
C CYS A 72 -12.98 12.46 7.28
N GLY A 73 -13.66 11.78 6.36
CA GLY A 73 -13.73 12.16 4.95
C GLY A 73 -12.57 11.65 4.09
N HIS A 74 -11.60 10.95 4.67
CA HIS A 74 -10.50 10.32 3.95
C HIS A 74 -10.66 8.80 3.89
N GLN A 75 -10.30 8.22 2.75
CA GLN A 75 -10.30 6.78 2.55
C GLN A 75 -9.46 6.06 3.62
N GLY A 76 -10.03 5.00 4.20
CA GLY A 76 -9.36 4.07 5.11
C GLY A 76 -8.28 3.24 4.43
N ASP A 77 -7.60 2.40 5.21
CA ASP A 77 -6.41 1.67 4.75
C ASP A 77 -6.77 0.35 4.06
N PHE A 78 -7.69 -0.42 4.65
CA PHE A 78 -8.27 -1.64 4.08
C PHE A 78 -9.45 -2.13 4.92
N ILE A 79 -10.31 -2.95 4.32
CA ILE A 79 -11.32 -3.78 5.00
C ILE A 79 -10.71 -5.15 5.27
N TYR A 80 -10.99 -5.74 6.43
CA TYR A 80 -10.58 -7.10 6.76
C TYR A 80 -11.79 -7.98 7.02
N LEU A 81 -11.79 -9.17 6.41
CA LEU A 81 -12.84 -10.16 6.56
C LEU A 81 -12.23 -11.50 6.99
N SER A 82 -12.89 -12.17 7.92
CA SER A 82 -12.59 -13.57 8.22
C SER A 82 -13.03 -14.46 7.06
N TYR A 83 -12.17 -15.40 6.67
CA TYR A 83 -12.52 -16.40 5.64
C TYR A 83 -13.75 -17.24 6.03
N ARG A 84 -14.05 -17.38 7.33
CA ARG A 84 -15.20 -18.16 7.84
C ARG A 84 -16.55 -17.61 7.39
N LEU A 85 -16.64 -16.31 7.13
CA LEU A 85 -17.84 -15.67 6.60
C LEU A 85 -18.29 -16.23 5.24
N PHE A 86 -17.39 -16.89 4.52
CA PHE A 86 -17.65 -17.47 3.19
C PHE A 86 -17.79 -18.99 3.21
N LEU A 87 -17.33 -19.66 4.27
CA LEU A 87 -17.41 -21.12 4.39
C LEU A 87 -18.72 -21.58 5.03
N ASP A 88 -19.24 -20.83 5.99
CA ASP A 88 -20.45 -21.20 6.70
C ASP A 88 -21.70 -20.56 6.07
N GLN A 89 -22.17 -21.16 4.98
CA GLN A 89 -23.36 -20.68 4.28
C GLN A 89 -24.64 -20.81 5.09
N ASN A 90 -24.65 -21.64 6.16
CA ASN A 90 -25.83 -21.84 7.00
C ASN A 90 -25.93 -20.81 8.13
N SER A 91 -24.80 -20.25 8.58
CA SER A 91 -24.78 -19.32 9.72
C SER A 91 -24.99 -17.85 9.36
N TYR A 92 -24.76 -17.43 8.10
CA TYR A 92 -24.89 -16.03 7.70
C TYR A 92 -25.93 -15.81 6.59
N ASN A 93 -26.98 -15.05 6.91
CA ASN A 93 -27.86 -14.49 5.90
C ASN A 93 -27.04 -13.60 4.95
N GLN A 94 -27.10 -13.89 3.66
CA GLN A 94 -26.35 -13.16 2.63
C GLN A 94 -26.68 -11.66 2.61
N ASP A 95 -27.92 -11.26 2.91
CA ASP A 95 -28.29 -9.83 3.02
C ASP A 95 -27.59 -9.17 4.21
N THR A 96 -27.52 -9.85 5.36
CA THR A 96 -26.81 -9.35 6.55
C THR A 96 -25.31 -9.20 6.29
N LEU A 97 -24.69 -10.15 5.58
CA LEU A 97 -23.29 -10.03 5.16
C LEU A 97 -23.11 -8.87 4.17
N GLY A 98 -24.00 -8.74 3.17
CA GLY A 98 -23.98 -7.64 2.21
C GLY A 98 -24.08 -6.27 2.88
N LYS A 99 -25.00 -6.12 3.84
CA LYS A 99 -25.14 -4.92 4.68
C LYS A 99 -23.90 -4.63 5.52
N SER A 100 -23.30 -5.65 6.12
CA SER A 100 -22.07 -5.50 6.91
C SER A 100 -20.90 -5.05 6.03
N LEU A 101 -20.79 -5.60 4.82
CA LEU A 101 -19.80 -5.16 3.84
C LEU A 101 -20.05 -3.74 3.35
N ALA A 102 -21.31 -3.35 3.12
CA ALA A 102 -21.64 -1.97 2.74
C ALA A 102 -21.32 -0.96 3.85
N ARG A 103 -21.53 -1.34 5.13
CA ARG A 103 -21.10 -0.56 6.30
C ARG A 103 -19.58 -0.34 6.30
N GLU A 104 -18.80 -1.41 6.21
CA GLU A 104 -17.34 -1.31 6.22
C GLU A 104 -16.80 -0.63 4.96
N TRP A 105 -17.45 -0.80 3.80
CA TRP A 105 -17.16 -0.08 2.57
C TRP A 105 -17.36 1.42 2.72
N ALA A 106 -18.40 1.87 3.40
CA ALA A 106 -18.60 3.30 3.64
C ALA A 106 -17.48 3.89 4.51
N LYS A 107 -17.08 3.19 5.58
CA LYS A 107 -15.93 3.58 6.41
C LYS A 107 -14.64 3.64 5.58
N TYR A 108 -14.42 2.61 4.76
CA TYR A 108 -13.25 2.51 3.91
C TYR A 108 -13.24 3.61 2.84
N ARG A 109 -14.24 3.72 1.98
CA ARG A 109 -14.22 4.63 0.83
C ARG A 109 -14.38 6.09 1.23
N TYR A 110 -15.28 6.39 2.17
CA TYR A 110 -15.70 7.77 2.48
C TYR A 110 -15.15 8.29 3.81
N GLY A 111 -14.47 7.46 4.59
CA GLY A 111 -13.87 7.87 5.85
C GLY A 111 -14.89 8.23 6.93
N VAL A 112 -16.04 7.56 6.96
CA VAL A 112 -17.08 7.73 8.00
C VAL A 112 -16.86 6.72 9.15
N TYR A 113 -17.58 6.89 10.24
CA TYR A 113 -17.39 6.11 11.46
C TYR A 113 -18.73 5.60 11.97
N ASP A 114 -18.66 4.63 12.87
CA ASP A 114 -19.83 4.07 13.52
C ASP A 114 -20.64 5.13 14.28
N GLU A 115 -21.96 5.03 14.14
CA GLU A 115 -22.96 5.85 14.82
C GLU A 115 -23.57 5.07 15.99
N ILE A 116 -22.75 4.29 16.71
CA ILE A 116 -23.16 3.48 17.86
C ILE A 116 -22.22 3.72 19.05
N GLY A 117 -22.78 3.69 20.26
CA GLY A 117 -22.03 3.65 21.52
C GLY A 117 -21.65 2.23 21.98
N TYR A 118 -20.62 2.14 22.81
CA TYR A 118 -20.06 0.90 23.32
C TYR A 118 -20.30 0.78 24.83
N LEU A 119 -20.45 -0.47 25.30
CA LEU A 119 -20.56 -0.75 26.73
C LEU A 119 -19.25 -0.40 27.44
N ASP A 120 -19.34 0.24 28.60
CA ASP A 120 -18.21 0.67 29.44
C ASP A 120 -17.19 1.61 28.75
N ASP A 121 -17.54 2.22 27.62
CA ASP A 121 -16.70 3.21 26.94
C ASP A 121 -17.04 4.61 27.47
N PRO A 122 -16.08 5.32 28.12
CA PRO A 122 -16.34 6.64 28.68
C PRO A 122 -16.42 7.74 27.62
N VAL A 123 -15.92 7.50 26.41
CA VAL A 123 -15.87 8.48 25.31
C VAL A 123 -17.08 8.32 24.39
N TYR A 124 -17.44 7.07 24.08
CA TYR A 124 -18.54 6.71 23.21
C TYR A 124 -19.51 5.77 23.94
N PRO A 125 -20.19 6.24 25.00
CA PRO A 125 -20.98 5.37 25.86
C PRO A 125 -22.20 4.82 25.12
N SER A 126 -22.65 3.62 25.50
CA SER A 126 -23.89 3.01 24.96
C SER A 126 -25.13 3.88 25.13
N CYS A 127 -25.19 4.70 26.19
CA CYS A 127 -26.25 5.66 26.45
C CYS A 127 -25.69 6.99 26.96
N TYR A 128 -26.44 8.07 26.77
CA TYR A 128 -26.08 9.41 27.23
C TYR A 128 -27.31 10.19 27.70
N TYR A 129 -27.10 11.18 28.56
CA TYR A 129 -28.13 12.13 28.92
C TYR A 129 -28.21 13.22 27.85
N SER A 130 -29.39 13.40 27.27
CA SER A 130 -29.62 14.36 26.20
C SER A 130 -30.19 15.65 26.75
N ASP A 131 -29.38 16.72 26.76
CA ASP A 131 -29.80 18.05 27.26
C ASP A 131 -31.01 18.63 26.51
N LEU A 132 -31.28 18.16 25.28
CA LEU A 132 -32.41 18.61 24.48
C LEU A 132 -33.75 17.97 24.88
N THR A 133 -33.69 16.73 25.36
CA THR A 133 -34.89 15.96 25.74
C THR A 133 -35.02 15.78 27.24
N GLU A 134 -33.99 16.14 28.00
CA GLU A 134 -33.87 15.94 29.45
C GLU A 134 -34.04 14.47 29.87
N GLU A 135 -33.68 13.54 28.99
CA GLU A 135 -33.82 12.10 29.18
C GLU A 135 -32.55 11.33 28.82
N ILE A 136 -32.40 10.13 29.39
CA ILE A 136 -31.36 9.18 29.00
C ILE A 136 -31.76 8.52 27.68
N GLN A 137 -30.87 8.56 26.70
CA GLN A 137 -31.09 8.02 25.36
C GLN A 137 -29.99 7.03 24.97
N VAL A 138 -30.36 6.06 24.12
CA VAL A 138 -29.38 5.16 23.49
C VAL A 138 -28.53 5.96 22.50
N ASN A 139 -27.22 5.79 22.56
CA ASN A 139 -26.26 6.43 21.66
C ASN A 139 -26.29 5.73 20.29
N GLY A 140 -27.12 6.24 19.40
CA GLY A 140 -27.41 5.64 18.11
C GLY A 140 -27.97 6.64 17.10
N CYS A 141 -27.98 6.27 15.82
CA CYS A 141 -28.68 7.04 14.80
C CYS A 141 -29.78 6.22 14.11
N SER A 142 -30.97 6.80 14.03
CA SER A 142 -32.11 6.21 13.32
C SER A 142 -33.13 7.28 12.88
N ASP A 143 -33.85 7.01 11.80
CA ASP A 143 -34.97 7.81 11.29
C ASP A 143 -36.27 7.62 12.09
N LYS A 144 -36.26 6.70 13.05
CA LYS A 144 -37.35 6.43 14.00
C LYS A 144 -36.80 6.39 15.42
N LEU A 145 -37.68 6.51 16.40
CA LEU A 145 -37.32 6.45 17.81
C LEU A 145 -36.64 5.12 18.14
N ILE A 146 -35.48 5.18 18.80
CA ILE A 146 -34.77 4.02 19.34
C ILE A 146 -35.35 3.70 20.72
N ALA A 147 -35.82 2.47 20.91
CA ALA A 147 -36.38 2.02 22.18
C ALA A 147 -35.27 1.58 23.13
N GLU A 148 -35.12 2.25 24.27
CA GLU A 148 -34.06 2.00 25.25
C GLU A 148 -34.13 0.60 25.89
N ARG A 149 -35.34 0.10 26.18
CA ARG A 149 -35.62 -1.28 26.66
C ARG A 149 -34.70 -1.79 27.77
N GLY A 150 -34.29 -0.92 28.70
CA GLY A 150 -33.41 -1.25 29.83
C GLY A 150 -31.93 -1.41 29.46
N MET A 151 -31.50 -1.07 28.24
CA MET A 151 -30.10 -1.12 27.82
C MET A 151 -29.21 -0.23 28.69
N CYS A 152 -29.67 0.97 29.01
CA CYS A 152 -28.90 1.96 29.77
C CYS A 152 -28.78 1.58 31.26
N ALA A 153 -29.66 0.71 31.75
CA ALA A 153 -29.62 0.21 33.13
C ALA A 153 -28.85 -1.12 33.27
N SER A 154 -28.98 -2.02 32.29
CA SER A 154 -28.47 -3.40 32.38
C SER A 154 -27.21 -3.67 31.55
N GLY A 155 -26.88 -2.80 30.58
CA GLY A 155 -25.70 -2.92 29.72
C GLY A 155 -25.74 -4.05 28.68
N SER A 156 -26.70 -4.98 28.74
CA SER A 156 -26.73 -6.14 27.83
C SER A 156 -28.08 -6.28 27.12
N LEU A 157 -28.18 -5.75 25.91
CA LEU A 157 -29.27 -6.05 24.99
C LEU A 157 -28.79 -6.10 23.53
N ASN A 158 -29.47 -6.89 22.70
CA ASN A 158 -29.21 -6.95 21.28
C ASN A 158 -29.73 -5.67 20.59
N ILE A 159 -28.84 -4.90 19.97
CA ILE A 159 -29.14 -3.63 19.27
C ILE A 159 -30.32 -3.76 18.31
N SER A 160 -30.46 -4.89 17.61
CA SER A 160 -31.55 -5.12 16.66
C SER A 160 -32.93 -5.05 17.29
N THR A 161 -33.05 -5.26 18.61
CA THR A 161 -34.32 -5.18 19.34
C THR A 161 -34.67 -3.76 19.81
N LEU A 162 -33.71 -2.83 19.77
CA LEU A 162 -33.89 -1.41 20.12
C LEU A 162 -34.43 -0.61 18.92
N VAL A 163 -34.18 -1.12 17.71
CA VAL A 163 -34.49 -0.44 16.46
C VAL A 163 -35.98 -0.62 16.14
N ASN A 164 -36.65 0.49 15.79
CA ASN A 164 -38.03 0.44 15.35
C ASN A 164 -38.17 -0.47 14.10
N PRO A 165 -39.19 -1.36 14.02
CA PRO A 165 -39.37 -2.25 12.87
C PRO A 165 -39.51 -1.56 11.51
N ASP A 166 -39.91 -0.28 11.49
CA ASP A 166 -40.06 0.55 10.29
C ASP A 166 -38.88 1.49 10.02
N ALA A 167 -37.82 1.45 10.84
CA ALA A 167 -36.62 2.24 10.62
C ALA A 167 -35.87 1.80 9.36
N GLN A 168 -35.40 2.77 8.58
CA GLN A 168 -34.57 2.57 7.39
C GLN A 168 -33.11 3.02 7.59
N THR A 169 -32.82 3.82 8.61
CA THR A 169 -31.46 4.26 8.99
C THR A 169 -31.15 3.91 10.46
N SER A 170 -29.88 3.83 10.88
CA SER A 170 -28.64 3.92 10.09
C SER A 170 -27.91 2.58 9.97
N LEU A 171 -27.34 2.29 8.80
CA LEU A 171 -26.50 1.10 8.59
C LEU A 171 -25.19 1.12 9.42
N LEU A 172 -24.76 2.30 9.88
CA LEU A 172 -23.63 2.46 10.83
C LEU A 172 -24.04 2.30 12.30
N PHE A 173 -25.33 2.06 12.56
CA PHE A 173 -25.87 1.70 13.87
C PHE A 173 -26.23 0.21 13.94
N THR A 174 -26.97 -0.31 12.95
CA THR A 174 -27.42 -1.72 12.92
C THR A 174 -27.55 -2.28 11.50
N ASN A 175 -27.57 -3.60 11.36
CA ASN A 175 -27.86 -4.33 10.11
C ASN A 175 -29.24 -5.01 10.12
N SER A 176 -30.17 -4.50 10.96
CA SER A 176 -31.56 -5.00 11.05
C SER A 176 -32.29 -5.01 9.70
N HIS A 177 -33.38 -5.77 9.60
CA HIS A 177 -34.00 -6.16 8.32
C HIS A 177 -34.36 -4.97 7.40
N LYS A 178 -35.02 -3.92 7.91
CA LYS A 178 -35.41 -2.75 7.09
C LYS A 178 -34.35 -1.65 7.00
N VAL A 179 -33.29 -1.72 7.80
CA VAL A 179 -32.22 -0.73 7.80
C VAL A 179 -31.30 -0.99 6.62
N ASP A 180 -31.35 -0.08 5.64
CA ASP A 180 -30.58 -0.18 4.41
C ASP A 180 -29.89 1.13 4.00
N LYS A 181 -30.12 2.24 4.74
CA LYS A 181 -29.60 3.59 4.46
C LYS A 181 -28.74 4.13 5.59
N PHE A 182 -27.93 5.14 5.26
CA PHE A 182 -27.24 5.95 6.26
C PHE A 182 -28.11 7.12 6.72
N CYS A 183 -27.91 7.54 7.96
CA CYS A 183 -28.49 8.78 8.46
C CYS A 183 -28.04 9.99 7.62
N ASP A 184 -28.99 10.90 7.42
CA ASP A 184 -28.81 12.18 6.74
C ASP A 184 -29.13 13.35 7.67
N ALA A 185 -29.13 14.57 7.16
CA ALA A 185 -29.33 15.76 7.98
C ALA A 185 -30.69 15.81 8.72
N SER A 186 -31.72 15.08 8.28
CA SER A 186 -33.02 15.05 8.95
C SER A 186 -33.16 13.93 9.99
N SER A 187 -32.40 12.85 9.86
CA SER A 187 -32.44 11.70 10.78
C SER A 187 -31.28 11.66 11.78
N HIS A 188 -30.25 12.47 11.57
CA HIS A 188 -29.02 12.44 12.36
C HIS A 188 -29.09 13.31 13.63
N ASP A 189 -28.84 12.69 14.78
CA ASP A 189 -28.61 13.42 16.03
C ASP A 189 -27.17 13.93 16.09
N ARG A 190 -27.02 15.26 16.01
CA ARG A 190 -25.73 15.97 16.02
C ARG A 190 -25.09 16.06 17.40
N PHE A 191 -25.84 15.80 18.46
CA PHE A 191 -25.39 15.94 19.85
C PHE A 191 -25.09 14.60 20.51
N ALA A 192 -25.55 13.49 19.93
CA ALA A 192 -25.18 12.15 20.37
C ALA A 192 -23.65 11.98 20.41
N PRO A 193 -23.06 11.45 21.50
CA PRO A 193 -21.62 11.27 21.65
C PRO A 193 -21.13 10.02 20.88
N THR A 194 -21.40 9.96 19.58
CA THR A 194 -20.91 8.89 18.70
C THR A 194 -19.48 9.17 18.25
N LYS A 195 -18.75 8.10 17.87
CA LYS A 195 -17.44 8.24 17.22
C LYS A 195 -17.51 9.08 15.94
N HIS A 196 -18.58 8.91 15.16
CA HIS A 196 -18.83 9.73 13.99
C HIS A 196 -18.93 11.22 14.32
N ASN A 197 -19.78 11.61 15.28
CA ASN A 197 -19.96 13.02 15.63
C ASN A 197 -18.67 13.68 16.12
N ASN A 198 -17.91 12.96 16.94
CA ASN A 198 -16.64 13.43 17.47
C ASN A 198 -15.62 13.69 16.34
N LEU A 199 -15.46 12.75 15.41
CA LEU A 199 -14.42 12.82 14.37
C LEU A 199 -14.84 13.59 13.11
N CYS A 200 -16.15 13.70 12.84
CA CYS A 200 -16.71 14.30 11.63
C CYS A 200 -17.39 15.65 11.88
N GLN A 201 -17.02 16.35 12.96
CA GLN A 201 -17.53 17.68 13.29
C GLN A 201 -19.07 17.74 13.34
N ARG A 202 -19.70 16.67 13.84
CA ARG A 202 -21.17 16.53 13.97
C ARG A 202 -21.94 16.72 12.65
N LYS A 203 -21.30 16.42 11.52
CA LYS A 203 -21.96 16.25 10.23
C LYS A 203 -22.51 14.83 10.17
N SER A 204 -23.64 14.64 9.48
CA SER A 204 -24.17 13.32 9.25
C SER A 204 -23.32 12.53 8.25
N VAL A 205 -23.44 11.20 8.31
CA VAL A 205 -22.75 10.29 7.40
C VAL A 205 -23.01 10.68 5.94
N MET A 206 -24.27 10.92 5.57
CA MET A 206 -24.59 11.32 4.20
C MET A 206 -24.03 12.70 3.82
N GLN A 207 -23.84 13.63 4.76
CA GLN A 207 -23.18 14.91 4.46
C GLN A 207 -21.71 14.70 4.08
N ILE A 208 -21.00 13.82 4.80
CA ILE A 208 -19.61 13.46 4.47
C ILE A 208 -19.54 12.76 3.11
N ILE A 209 -20.39 11.75 2.90
CA ILE A 209 -20.45 11.00 1.63
C ILE A 209 -20.75 11.94 0.46
N ASN A 210 -21.70 12.87 0.59
CA ASN A 210 -22.08 13.80 -0.48
C ASN A 210 -20.96 14.80 -0.86
N GLN A 211 -19.99 15.04 0.03
CA GLN A 211 -18.84 15.90 -0.24
C GLN A 211 -17.70 15.15 -0.95
N HIS A 212 -17.78 13.82 -1.07
CA HIS A 212 -16.73 13.00 -1.67
C HIS A 212 -16.67 13.18 -3.21
N PRO A 213 -15.47 13.18 -3.83
CA PRO A 213 -15.29 13.30 -5.29
C PRO A 213 -16.09 12.32 -6.14
N ASP A 214 -16.44 11.15 -5.59
CA ASP A 214 -17.31 10.16 -6.27
C ASP A 214 -18.70 10.72 -6.62
N PHE A 215 -19.12 11.82 -5.99
CA PHE A 215 -20.45 12.43 -6.19
C PHE A 215 -20.39 13.88 -6.70
N THR A 216 -19.21 14.41 -7.02
CA THR A 216 -19.07 15.80 -7.54
C THR A 216 -19.50 15.91 -9.01
N ASN A 217 -19.32 14.85 -9.80
CA ASN A 217 -19.75 14.78 -11.20
C ASN A 217 -21.06 13.99 -11.32
N GLY A 218 -22.15 14.61 -10.86
CA GLY A 218 -23.56 14.27 -11.17
C GLY A 218 -23.86 12.83 -11.57
N SER A 219 -23.89 11.91 -10.61
CA SER A 219 -24.61 10.64 -10.81
C SER A 219 -26.10 10.93 -10.74
N PHE A 220 -26.73 11.09 -11.90
CA PHE A 220 -28.17 11.28 -12.01
C PHE A 220 -28.88 10.04 -11.44
N MET A 221 -29.85 10.25 -10.56
CA MET A 221 -30.78 9.19 -10.19
C MET A 221 -31.52 8.76 -11.45
N THR A 222 -31.15 7.62 -12.03
CA THR A 222 -31.94 6.99 -13.06
C THR A 222 -33.11 6.29 -12.38
N ASN A 223 -34.35 6.59 -12.80
CA ASN A 223 -35.53 5.85 -12.34
C ASN A 223 -35.59 4.41 -12.91
N GLU A 224 -34.64 4.04 -13.77
CA GLU A 224 -34.49 2.69 -14.32
C GLU A 224 -33.76 1.77 -13.32
N PRO A 225 -34.20 0.52 -13.15
CA PRO A 225 -33.54 -0.44 -12.27
C PRO A 225 -32.14 -0.77 -12.80
N ILE A 226 -31.10 -0.32 -12.08
CA ILE A 226 -29.71 -0.62 -12.42
C ILE A 226 -29.37 -2.04 -11.94
N ASN A 227 -28.71 -2.83 -12.80
CA ASN A 227 -28.13 -4.10 -12.41
C ASN A 227 -26.95 -3.84 -11.44
N THR A 228 -27.12 -4.23 -10.18
CA THR A 228 -26.10 -4.06 -9.12
C THR A 228 -25.15 -5.25 -9.02
N THR A 229 -25.26 -6.26 -9.89
CA THR A 229 -24.39 -7.43 -9.86
C THR A 229 -23.01 -7.08 -10.44
N PRO A 230 -21.93 -7.11 -9.63
CA PRO A 230 -20.60 -6.80 -10.14
C PRO A 230 -20.06 -7.94 -11.02
N THR A 231 -19.27 -7.59 -12.04
CA THR A 231 -18.44 -8.57 -12.74
C THR A 231 -17.26 -8.97 -11.86
N VAL A 232 -16.99 -10.28 -11.74
CA VAL A 232 -15.86 -10.78 -10.94
C VAL A 232 -14.71 -11.12 -11.88
N ILE A 233 -13.54 -10.53 -11.63
CA ILE A 233 -12.32 -10.73 -12.41
C ILE A 233 -11.29 -11.41 -11.50
N TYR A 234 -10.83 -12.59 -11.87
CA TYR A 234 -9.80 -13.30 -11.14
C TYR A 234 -8.43 -12.93 -11.70
N LYS A 235 -7.57 -12.39 -10.85
CA LYS A 235 -6.17 -12.11 -11.18
C LYS A 235 -5.26 -12.92 -10.27
N ARG A 236 -4.06 -13.25 -10.75
CA ARG A 236 -3.03 -13.93 -9.95
C ARG A 236 -1.75 -13.10 -9.96
N GLU A 237 -0.95 -13.25 -8.90
CA GLU A 237 0.41 -12.73 -8.85
C GLU A 237 1.10 -12.94 -10.20
N SER A 238 1.70 -11.88 -10.70
CA SER A 238 2.46 -11.89 -11.95
C SER A 238 3.90 -11.47 -11.69
N LEU A 239 4.70 -11.53 -12.75
CA LEU A 239 6.03 -10.94 -12.73
C LEU A 239 5.97 -9.42 -12.48
N THR A 240 7.01 -8.86 -11.85
CA THR A 240 7.17 -7.41 -11.68
C THR A 240 8.25 -6.88 -12.63
N ARG A 241 7.91 -5.86 -13.42
CA ARG A 241 8.82 -5.17 -14.35
C ARG A 241 9.28 -3.86 -13.76
N TYR A 242 10.57 -3.71 -13.56
CA TYR A 242 11.18 -2.45 -13.17
C TYR A 242 11.91 -1.81 -14.34
N VAL A 243 11.76 -0.49 -14.52
CA VAL A 243 12.68 0.31 -15.33
C VAL A 243 13.33 1.34 -14.44
N ILE A 244 14.64 1.21 -14.23
CA ILE A 244 15.42 2.17 -13.45
C ILE A 244 15.81 3.31 -14.38
N VAL A 245 15.35 4.51 -14.08
CA VAL A 245 15.70 5.76 -14.78
C VAL A 245 16.58 6.59 -13.85
N ILE A 246 17.83 6.78 -14.24
CA ILE A 246 18.82 7.51 -13.44
C ILE A 246 19.19 8.79 -14.17
N GLU A 247 19.16 9.92 -13.46
CA GLU A 247 19.78 11.16 -13.94
C GLU A 247 21.30 10.95 -14.12
N ASP A 248 21.82 11.32 -15.28
CA ASP A 248 23.21 11.11 -15.70
C ASP A 248 23.89 12.46 -15.92
N THR A 249 24.07 13.18 -14.81
CA THR A 249 24.55 14.56 -14.76
C THR A 249 25.59 14.75 -13.67
N LYS A 250 26.33 15.85 -13.77
CA LYS A 250 27.32 16.28 -12.78
C LYS A 250 26.70 16.53 -11.41
N ASP A 251 25.42 16.90 -11.38
CA ASP A 251 24.68 17.19 -10.14
C ASP A 251 24.48 15.92 -9.29
N MET A 252 24.64 14.74 -9.90
CA MET A 252 24.63 13.45 -9.22
C MET A 252 25.94 13.12 -8.48
N ILE A 253 26.99 13.96 -8.61
CA ILE A 253 28.27 13.84 -7.89
C ILE A 253 28.34 14.87 -6.75
N ILE A 254 27.78 14.51 -5.61
CA ILE A 254 28.06 15.15 -4.33
C ILE A 254 28.90 14.16 -3.49
N ARG A 255 30.18 14.44 -3.32
CA ARG A 255 31.11 13.56 -2.57
C ARG A 255 31.06 12.14 -3.15
N GLU A 256 30.57 11.17 -2.38
CA GLU A 256 30.45 9.75 -2.74
C GLU A 256 29.03 9.37 -3.15
N SER A 257 28.19 10.33 -3.51
CA SER A 257 26.79 10.07 -3.78
C SER A 257 26.59 9.05 -4.90
N TRP A 258 27.34 9.19 -5.99
CA TRP A 258 27.28 8.30 -7.14
C TRP A 258 27.80 6.91 -6.82
N SER A 259 28.93 6.79 -6.12
CA SER A 259 29.49 5.48 -5.74
C SER A 259 28.54 4.73 -4.80
N TYR A 260 27.94 5.41 -3.81
CA TYR A 260 26.93 4.80 -2.95
C TYR A 260 25.65 4.41 -3.69
N LEU A 261 25.20 5.20 -4.67
CA LEU A 261 24.07 4.85 -5.52
C LEU A 261 24.33 3.58 -6.32
N ARG A 262 25.51 3.50 -6.97
CA ARG A 262 25.93 2.30 -7.71
C ARG A 262 25.95 1.06 -6.83
N LEU A 263 26.56 1.17 -5.64
CA LEU A 263 26.62 0.06 -4.68
C LEU A 263 25.22 -0.33 -4.19
N ALA A 264 24.32 0.63 -3.96
CA ALA A 264 22.96 0.36 -3.53
C ALA A 264 22.15 -0.34 -4.62
N ILE A 265 22.26 0.09 -5.89
CA ILE A 265 21.62 -0.59 -7.03
C ILE A 265 22.18 -2.00 -7.20
N ARG A 266 23.51 -2.19 -7.10
CA ARG A 266 24.13 -3.52 -7.15
C ARG A 266 23.59 -4.43 -6.06
N LYS A 267 23.54 -3.98 -4.80
CA LYS A 267 22.94 -4.76 -3.70
C LYS A 267 21.46 -5.06 -3.98
N TRP A 268 20.71 -4.09 -4.49
CA TRP A 268 19.30 -4.27 -4.78
C TRP A 268 19.09 -5.38 -5.81
N VAL A 269 19.76 -5.26 -6.96
CA VAL A 269 19.66 -6.18 -8.09
C VAL A 269 20.20 -7.57 -7.76
N VAL A 270 21.38 -7.66 -7.14
CA VAL A 270 22.06 -8.94 -6.94
C VAL A 270 21.55 -9.68 -5.72
N VAL A 271 21.18 -8.97 -4.64
CA VAL A 271 20.90 -9.57 -3.33
C VAL A 271 19.44 -9.45 -2.92
N GLN A 272 18.82 -8.28 -3.10
CA GLN A 272 17.54 -7.98 -2.44
C GLN A 272 16.31 -8.31 -3.30
N LEU A 273 16.36 -8.09 -4.61
CA LEU A 273 15.21 -8.33 -5.49
C LEU A 273 14.83 -9.82 -5.50
N GLN A 274 13.60 -10.13 -5.05
CA GLN A 274 13.02 -11.48 -4.98
C GLN A 274 11.83 -11.62 -5.93
N GLY A 275 11.48 -12.86 -6.24
CA GLY A 275 10.36 -13.22 -7.12
C GLY A 275 10.68 -13.14 -8.61
N GLU A 276 9.64 -13.28 -9.43
CA GLU A 276 9.71 -13.24 -10.88
C GLU A 276 9.81 -11.78 -11.34
N ILE A 277 11.00 -11.36 -11.76
CA ILE A 277 11.30 -9.96 -12.04
C ILE A 277 12.01 -9.77 -13.38
N GLU A 278 11.67 -8.68 -14.06
CA GLU A 278 12.41 -8.17 -15.21
C GLU A 278 12.87 -6.75 -14.92
N VAL A 279 14.10 -6.41 -15.27
CA VAL A 279 14.63 -5.08 -15.03
C VAL A 279 15.34 -4.50 -16.25
N ALA A 280 15.08 -3.24 -16.52
CA ALA A 280 15.79 -2.41 -17.49
C ALA A 280 16.48 -1.25 -16.80
N LEU A 281 17.53 -0.71 -17.43
CA LEU A 281 18.29 0.44 -16.95
C LEU A 281 18.36 1.50 -18.04
N VAL A 282 17.97 2.72 -17.70
CA VAL A 282 17.95 3.89 -18.56
C VAL A 282 18.69 5.03 -17.87
N SER A 283 19.60 5.68 -18.58
CA SER A 283 20.18 6.95 -18.14
C SER A 283 19.54 8.12 -18.88
N ALA A 284 19.40 9.26 -18.20
CA ALA A 284 18.87 10.49 -18.78
C ALA A 284 19.91 11.62 -18.64
N ASN A 285 20.35 12.16 -19.77
CA ASN A 285 21.24 13.33 -19.84
C ASN A 285 20.47 14.58 -20.26
N GLU A 286 21.15 15.68 -20.54
CA GLU A 286 20.55 16.98 -20.86
C GLU A 286 19.47 16.95 -21.95
N THR A 287 19.65 16.17 -23.01
CA THR A 287 18.78 16.22 -24.20
C THR A 287 18.07 14.91 -24.51
N SER A 288 18.51 13.79 -23.92
CA SER A 288 18.09 12.45 -24.35
C SER A 288 18.12 11.44 -23.21
N ALA A 289 17.53 10.28 -23.48
CA ALA A 289 17.65 9.09 -22.64
C ALA A 289 18.34 7.96 -23.41
N THR A 290 19.18 7.20 -22.73
CA THR A 290 19.94 6.09 -23.28
C THR A 290 19.56 4.79 -22.56
N LEU A 291 19.25 3.75 -23.33
CA LEU A 291 19.01 2.41 -22.78
C LEU A 291 20.34 1.72 -22.50
N LEU A 292 20.70 1.58 -21.23
CA LEU A 292 21.94 0.93 -20.79
C LEU A 292 21.77 -0.59 -20.66
N GLN A 293 20.59 -1.05 -20.26
CA GLN A 293 20.24 -2.46 -20.23
C GLN A 293 18.79 -2.64 -20.66
N LYS A 294 18.57 -3.49 -21.66
CA LYS A 294 17.21 -3.90 -22.07
C LYS A 294 16.49 -4.63 -20.94
N LEU A 295 15.17 -4.62 -20.96
CA LEU A 295 14.35 -5.33 -20.00
C LEU A 295 14.70 -6.83 -20.01
N THR A 296 15.31 -7.30 -18.93
CA THR A 296 15.92 -8.63 -18.83
C THR A 296 15.40 -9.36 -17.59
N PRO A 297 14.93 -10.62 -17.72
CA PRO A 297 14.57 -11.45 -16.57
C PRO A 297 15.78 -11.74 -15.67
N LEU A 298 15.64 -11.63 -14.36
CA LEU A 298 16.75 -11.80 -13.40
C LEU A 298 16.75 -13.16 -12.70
N HIS A 299 16.61 -14.25 -13.46
CA HIS A 299 16.63 -15.62 -12.93
C HIS A 299 18.03 -16.14 -12.59
N THR A 300 19.08 -15.57 -13.20
CA THR A 300 20.46 -16.05 -13.04
C THR A 300 21.35 -14.99 -12.39
N THR A 301 22.39 -15.44 -11.69
CA THR A 301 23.43 -14.56 -11.14
C THR A 301 24.09 -13.71 -12.23
N ALA A 302 24.40 -14.32 -13.39
CA ALA A 302 24.98 -13.61 -14.53
C ALA A 302 24.08 -12.47 -15.06
N ALA A 303 22.76 -12.65 -15.13
CA ALA A 303 21.84 -11.60 -15.56
C ALA A 303 21.80 -10.44 -14.54
N ARG A 304 21.84 -10.76 -13.25
CA ARG A 304 21.89 -9.77 -12.16
C ARG A 304 23.20 -8.99 -12.18
N ASP A 305 24.33 -9.68 -12.32
CA ASP A 305 25.65 -9.05 -12.42
C ASP A 305 25.79 -8.15 -13.65
N LEU A 306 25.27 -8.58 -14.81
CA LEU A 306 25.27 -7.78 -16.02
C LEU A 306 24.51 -6.46 -15.83
N LEU A 307 23.27 -6.52 -15.31
CA LEU A 307 22.48 -5.33 -15.04
C LEU A 307 23.20 -4.37 -14.07
N ALA A 308 23.74 -4.91 -12.97
CA ALA A 308 24.45 -4.12 -11.97
C ALA A 308 25.73 -3.49 -12.53
N SER A 309 26.43 -4.17 -13.44
CA SER A 309 27.67 -3.69 -14.05
C SER A 309 27.43 -2.61 -15.10
N ASN A 310 26.23 -2.55 -15.69
CA ASN A 310 25.86 -1.53 -16.68
C ASN A 310 25.49 -0.18 -16.07
N VAL A 311 25.48 -0.03 -14.74
CA VAL A 311 25.38 1.29 -14.10
C VAL A 311 26.69 2.05 -14.30
N PRO A 312 26.68 3.25 -14.93
CA PRO A 312 27.91 3.94 -15.33
C PRO A 312 28.87 4.18 -14.15
N TYR A 313 30.18 4.07 -14.39
CA TYR A 313 31.18 4.23 -13.34
C TYR A 313 31.20 5.66 -12.76
N THR A 314 31.08 6.64 -13.64
CA THR A 314 30.87 8.07 -13.36
C THR A 314 29.63 8.55 -14.12
N PRO A 315 28.88 9.52 -13.60
CA PRO A 315 27.81 10.14 -14.36
C PRO A 315 28.38 11.11 -15.41
N GLY A 316 27.52 11.56 -16.33
CA GLY A 316 27.84 12.52 -17.37
C GLY A 316 28.13 13.93 -16.83
N ASP A 317 28.79 14.75 -17.65
CA ASP A 317 29.25 16.09 -17.27
C ASP A 317 28.20 17.20 -17.39
N SER A 318 27.01 16.89 -17.93
CA SER A 318 25.92 17.84 -18.10
C SER A 318 25.32 18.29 -16.75
N ARG A 319 24.60 19.41 -16.71
CA ARG A 319 24.01 19.97 -15.47
C ARG A 319 22.50 19.82 -15.35
N ALA A 320 21.85 19.33 -16.39
CA ALA A 320 20.42 19.11 -16.43
C ALA A 320 20.16 17.75 -17.07
N ALA A 321 19.01 17.14 -16.74
CA ALA A 321 18.56 15.91 -17.37
C ALA A 321 17.14 16.03 -17.90
N CYS A 322 16.93 15.45 -19.08
CA CYS A 322 15.61 15.23 -19.65
C CYS A 322 14.94 14.02 -18.98
N LEU A 323 14.42 14.20 -17.76
CA LEU A 323 13.69 13.14 -17.06
C LEU A 323 12.43 12.70 -17.82
N SER A 324 11.79 13.60 -18.57
CA SER A 324 10.69 13.26 -19.48
C SER A 324 11.13 12.29 -20.58
N CYS A 325 12.32 12.45 -21.13
CA CYS A 325 12.90 11.51 -22.10
C CYS A 325 13.07 10.12 -21.48
N GLY A 326 13.64 10.05 -20.25
CA GLY A 326 13.88 8.81 -19.53
C GLY A 326 12.59 8.06 -19.18
N ILE A 327 11.62 8.77 -18.60
CA ILE A 327 10.33 8.20 -18.20
C ILE A 327 9.51 7.80 -19.44
N ASN A 328 9.55 8.57 -20.53
CA ASN A 328 8.87 8.20 -21.78
C ASN A 328 9.50 6.96 -22.43
N MET A 329 10.83 6.83 -22.37
CA MET A 329 11.51 5.60 -22.83
C MET A 329 11.11 4.39 -21.98
N ALA A 330 11.07 4.56 -20.65
CA ALA A 330 10.61 3.52 -19.73
C ALA A 330 9.16 3.10 -19.98
N TYR A 331 8.27 4.07 -20.22
CA TYR A 331 6.88 3.84 -20.60
C TYR A 331 6.77 2.95 -21.85
N LYS A 332 7.51 3.29 -22.91
CA LYS A 332 7.52 2.52 -24.17
C LYS A 332 8.00 1.09 -23.94
N LEU A 333 9.12 0.91 -23.23
CA LEU A 333 9.66 -0.42 -22.91
C LEU A 333 8.65 -1.30 -22.17
N LEU A 334 7.93 -0.73 -21.20
CA LEU A 334 6.92 -1.45 -20.42
C LEU A 334 5.68 -1.77 -21.26
N GLN A 335 5.24 -0.85 -22.12
CA GLN A 335 4.10 -1.10 -23.02
C GLN A 335 4.41 -2.16 -24.07
N ASP A 336 5.55 -2.05 -24.74
CA ASP A 336 5.99 -3.01 -25.75
C ASP A 336 6.10 -4.41 -25.13
N ARG A 337 6.71 -4.51 -23.92
CA ARG A 337 6.76 -5.77 -23.19
C ARG A 337 5.39 -6.27 -22.79
N SER A 338 4.49 -5.38 -22.38
CA SER A 338 3.12 -5.77 -22.02
C SER A 338 2.33 -6.32 -23.22
N GLN A 339 2.58 -5.80 -24.42
CA GLN A 339 1.94 -6.28 -25.65
C GLN A 339 2.51 -7.64 -26.09
N MET A 340 3.83 -7.83 -25.98
CA MET A 340 4.49 -9.07 -26.39
C MET A 340 4.35 -10.21 -25.39
N ASN A 341 4.48 -9.91 -24.09
CA ASN A 341 4.60 -10.89 -23.02
C ASN A 341 3.47 -10.81 -21.97
N GLY A 342 2.41 -10.04 -22.26
CA GLY A 342 1.25 -9.90 -21.40
C GLY A 342 1.44 -8.90 -20.23
N PRO A 343 0.35 -8.59 -19.51
CA PRO A 343 0.35 -7.62 -18.42
C PRO A 343 1.21 -8.06 -17.24
N ALA A 344 1.73 -7.09 -16.50
CA ALA A 344 2.59 -7.27 -15.33
C ALA A 344 2.48 -6.07 -14.39
N SER A 345 2.87 -6.24 -13.13
CA SER A 345 3.13 -5.11 -12.23
C SER A 345 4.30 -4.30 -12.78
N SER A 346 4.02 -3.09 -13.26
CA SER A 346 5.00 -2.26 -13.96
C SER A 346 5.36 -1.05 -13.12
N VAL A 347 6.66 -0.86 -12.88
CA VAL A 347 7.18 0.17 -11.98
C VAL A 347 8.36 0.88 -12.64
N ILE A 348 8.32 2.21 -12.64
CA ILE A 348 9.48 3.03 -13.05
C ILE A 348 10.14 3.56 -11.77
N VAL A 349 11.40 3.23 -11.56
CA VAL A 349 12.19 3.76 -10.45
C VAL A 349 12.97 4.98 -10.94
N VAL A 350 12.59 6.18 -10.52
CA VAL A 350 13.21 7.44 -10.95
C VAL A 350 14.15 7.94 -9.88
N ILE A 351 15.43 8.12 -10.21
CA ILE A 351 16.48 8.57 -9.29
C ILE A 351 17.11 9.84 -9.84
N ALA A 352 16.83 10.97 -9.19
CA ALA A 352 17.31 12.28 -9.60
C ALA A 352 17.25 13.26 -8.41
N PRO A 353 17.96 14.40 -8.46
CA PRO A 353 17.92 15.39 -7.38
C PRO A 353 16.59 16.15 -7.29
N GLY A 354 15.74 16.10 -8.32
CA GLY A 354 14.45 16.80 -8.40
C GLY A 354 14.12 17.26 -9.83
N THR A 355 13.05 18.04 -9.98
CA THR A 355 12.62 18.63 -11.26
C THR A 355 12.56 20.15 -11.17
N MET A 356 12.40 20.81 -12.33
CA MET A 356 11.91 22.18 -12.37
C MET A 356 10.44 22.24 -11.88
N ASP A 357 9.94 23.43 -11.54
CA ASP A 357 8.58 23.62 -11.04
C ASP A 357 7.52 23.18 -12.05
N HIS A 358 7.76 23.48 -13.33
CA HIS A 358 6.87 23.15 -14.42
C HIS A 358 7.63 22.42 -15.52
N VAL A 359 7.22 21.17 -15.77
CA VAL A 359 7.75 20.32 -16.87
C VAL A 359 6.53 19.78 -17.65
N PRO A 360 6.08 20.49 -18.69
CA PRO A 360 4.85 20.15 -19.43
C PRO A 360 4.80 18.70 -19.90
N GLU A 361 5.92 18.19 -20.40
CA GLU A 361 6.03 16.83 -20.95
C GLU A 361 5.80 15.76 -19.89
N LEU A 362 6.20 16.00 -18.64
CA LEU A 362 5.92 15.08 -17.54
C LEU A 362 4.45 15.17 -17.11
N SER A 363 3.88 16.38 -17.05
CA SER A 363 2.46 16.59 -16.74
C SER A 363 1.54 15.88 -17.75
N GLU A 364 1.93 15.81 -19.02
CA GLU A 364 1.21 15.04 -20.05
C GLU A 364 1.42 13.53 -19.94
N LEU A 365 2.56 13.09 -19.37
CA LEU A 365 2.93 11.69 -19.27
C LEU A 365 2.29 11.00 -18.06
N MET A 366 2.14 11.69 -16.92
CA MET A 366 1.60 11.08 -15.71
C MET A 366 0.21 10.44 -15.90
N PRO A 367 -0.78 11.11 -16.54
CA PRO A 367 -2.08 10.49 -16.79
C PRO A 367 -2.00 9.25 -17.69
N LYS A 368 -1.03 9.21 -18.63
CA LYS A 368 -0.81 8.05 -19.51
C LYS A 368 -0.26 6.86 -18.72
N LEU A 369 0.69 7.11 -17.80
CA LEU A 369 1.23 6.08 -16.91
C LEU A 369 0.16 5.52 -15.98
N HIS A 370 -0.60 6.40 -15.32
CA HIS A 370 -1.70 6.01 -14.44
C HIS A 370 -2.73 5.13 -15.17
N LYS A 371 -3.18 5.56 -16.36
CA LYS A 371 -4.11 4.78 -17.19
C LYS A 371 -3.54 3.42 -17.63
N ALA A 372 -2.23 3.32 -17.81
CA ALA A 372 -1.54 2.09 -18.17
C ALA A 372 -1.20 1.19 -16.96
N HIS A 373 -1.62 1.56 -15.75
CA HIS A 373 -1.25 0.89 -14.49
C HIS A 373 0.27 0.81 -14.27
N ILE A 374 1.01 1.84 -14.70
CA ILE A 374 2.44 1.99 -14.46
C ILE A 374 2.65 2.98 -13.32
N ARG A 375 3.33 2.53 -12.26
CA ARG A 375 3.56 3.33 -11.04
C ARG A 375 4.98 3.86 -10.98
N ILE A 376 5.19 5.02 -10.37
CA ILE A 376 6.53 5.59 -10.17
C ILE A 376 6.98 5.39 -8.72
N ALA A 377 8.17 4.81 -8.56
CA ALA A 377 8.93 4.87 -7.32
C ALA A 377 9.98 5.97 -7.44
N SER A 378 9.81 7.10 -6.77
CA SER A 378 10.74 8.21 -6.87
C SER A 378 11.75 8.23 -5.72
N ILE A 379 13.01 8.48 -6.04
CA ILE A 379 14.11 8.67 -5.10
C ILE A 379 14.75 10.02 -5.38
N THR A 380 14.41 11.03 -4.58
CA THR A 380 15.05 12.34 -4.63
C THR A 380 16.45 12.22 -4.02
N TYR A 381 17.46 12.13 -4.88
CA TYR A 381 18.86 11.90 -4.52
C TYR A 381 19.81 12.24 -5.69
N PRO A 382 20.99 12.85 -5.45
CA PRO A 382 21.46 13.40 -4.17
C PRO A 382 20.70 14.67 -3.75
N SER A 383 20.99 15.16 -2.54
CA SER A 383 20.35 16.36 -2.00
C SER A 383 20.88 17.64 -2.66
N GLN A 384 20.46 17.91 -3.89
CA GLN A 384 20.68 19.19 -4.58
C GLN A 384 19.48 20.12 -4.41
N VAL A 385 19.73 21.42 -4.53
CA VAL A 385 18.66 22.40 -4.59
C VAL A 385 18.00 22.32 -5.97
N ARG A 386 16.79 21.76 -6.00
CA ARG A 386 15.88 21.78 -7.15
C ARG A 386 14.56 22.45 -6.75
N PRO A 387 13.87 23.13 -7.68
CA PRO A 387 12.61 23.79 -7.37
C PRO A 387 11.54 22.85 -6.80
N ARG A 388 11.46 21.62 -7.32
CA ARG A 388 10.47 20.62 -6.90
C ARG A 388 11.10 19.24 -6.68
N SER A 389 10.70 18.54 -5.63
CA SER A 389 11.08 17.14 -5.41
C SER A 389 10.40 16.21 -6.42
N LEU A 390 10.81 14.94 -6.47
CA LEU A 390 10.19 13.94 -7.36
C LEU A 390 8.88 13.35 -6.81
N ASP A 391 8.42 13.81 -5.65
CA ASP A 391 7.28 13.25 -4.90
C ASP A 391 5.99 13.24 -5.71
N TRP A 392 5.76 14.31 -6.48
CA TRP A 392 4.55 14.48 -7.27
C TRP A 392 4.41 13.43 -8.39
N LEU A 393 5.52 12.93 -8.94
CA LEU A 393 5.49 11.87 -9.96
C LEU A 393 4.90 10.57 -9.40
N ALA A 394 5.25 10.26 -8.14
CA ALA A 394 4.73 9.10 -7.45
C ALA A 394 3.25 9.29 -7.05
N GLU A 395 2.87 10.49 -6.60
CA GLU A 395 1.48 10.80 -6.23
C GLU A 395 0.53 10.66 -7.42
N GLU A 396 0.88 11.21 -8.58
CA GLU A 396 0.07 11.15 -9.80
C GLU A 396 -0.06 9.74 -10.41
N THR A 397 0.76 8.80 -9.94
CA THR A 397 0.79 7.42 -10.47
C THR A 397 0.52 6.36 -9.41
N ASP A 398 -0.04 6.71 -8.24
CA ASP A 398 -0.28 5.79 -7.10
C ASP A 398 0.98 5.00 -6.66
N GLY A 399 2.12 5.63 -6.85
CA GLY A 399 3.44 5.13 -6.54
C GLY A 399 3.89 5.39 -5.11
N ILE A 400 5.21 5.39 -4.90
CA ILE A 400 5.84 5.67 -3.60
C ILE A 400 7.01 6.64 -3.80
N LYS A 401 7.30 7.44 -2.79
CA LYS A 401 8.30 8.51 -2.87
C LYS A 401 9.26 8.45 -1.68
N PHE A 402 10.51 8.76 -1.96
CA PHE A 402 11.58 8.77 -0.99
C PHE A 402 12.49 9.98 -1.23
N THR A 403 12.99 10.55 -0.15
CA THR A 403 14.06 11.55 -0.19
C THR A 403 15.21 11.03 0.64
N VAL A 404 16.40 10.92 0.03
CA VAL A 404 17.59 10.43 0.72
C VAL A 404 18.57 11.56 0.95
N MET A 405 18.68 11.96 2.22
CA MET A 405 19.63 12.98 2.64
C MET A 405 20.97 12.34 2.97
N GLU A 406 22.01 12.80 2.28
CA GLU A 406 23.39 12.41 2.56
C GLU A 406 23.82 12.79 3.97
N THR A 407 24.54 11.88 4.63
CA THR A 407 25.17 12.18 5.91
C THR A 407 26.61 12.62 5.64
N LYS A 408 26.86 13.93 5.69
CA LYS A 408 28.20 14.52 5.45
C LYS A 408 29.18 14.13 6.56
N TYR A 409 30.34 13.55 6.23
CA TYR A 409 31.46 13.38 7.16
C TYR A 409 32.36 14.61 7.16
N ASN A 410 32.84 15.00 5.97
CA ASN A 410 33.63 16.21 5.77
C ASN A 410 33.30 16.85 4.41
N MET A 411 34.12 17.79 3.92
CA MET A 411 33.86 18.45 2.64
C MET A 411 33.95 17.52 1.42
N ALA A 412 34.77 16.47 1.50
CA ALA A 412 35.06 15.54 0.42
C ALA A 412 34.32 14.20 0.53
N THR A 413 33.98 13.73 1.74
CA THR A 413 33.40 12.39 1.95
C THR A 413 32.13 12.40 2.82
N SER A 414 31.31 11.39 2.59
CA SER A 414 30.02 11.10 3.20
C SER A 414 30.12 9.83 4.05
N TYR A 415 29.39 9.76 5.15
CA TYR A 415 29.33 8.54 5.96
C TYR A 415 28.65 7.40 5.20
N ILE A 416 29.06 6.18 5.51
CA ILE A 416 28.48 4.92 5.01
C ILE A 416 26.99 4.78 5.36
N SER A 417 26.50 5.48 6.38
CA SER A 417 25.07 5.60 6.68
C SER A 417 24.23 6.09 5.48
N THR A 418 24.82 6.86 4.57
CA THR A 418 24.18 7.28 3.31
C THR A 418 23.85 6.09 2.41
N TYR A 419 24.82 5.19 2.20
CA TYR A 419 24.61 3.94 1.47
C TYR A 419 23.47 3.13 2.10
N PHE A 420 23.47 3.01 3.42
CA PHE A 420 22.44 2.26 4.14
C PHE A 420 21.04 2.85 3.95
N LYS A 421 20.89 4.17 3.97
CA LYS A 421 19.62 4.85 3.65
C LYS A 421 19.15 4.49 2.23
N LEU A 422 20.03 4.51 1.23
CA LEU A 422 19.70 4.11 -0.14
C LEU A 422 19.25 2.64 -0.21
N THR A 423 19.97 1.72 0.44
CA THR A 423 19.60 0.30 0.42
C THR A 423 18.28 0.01 1.13
N ASN A 424 17.94 0.78 2.17
CA ASN A 424 16.66 0.68 2.85
C ASN A 424 15.52 1.18 1.94
N VAL A 425 15.75 2.26 1.19
CA VAL A 425 14.78 2.74 0.18
C VAL A 425 14.55 1.71 -0.91
N MET A 426 15.63 1.17 -1.50
CA MET A 426 15.54 0.13 -2.53
C MET A 426 14.81 -1.13 -2.02
N TRP A 427 15.08 -1.53 -0.78
CA TRP A 427 14.36 -2.60 -0.11
C TRP A 427 12.86 -2.31 0.03
N GLU A 428 12.50 -1.11 0.47
CA GLU A 428 11.10 -0.72 0.61
C GLU A 428 10.38 -0.63 -0.74
N ILE A 429 11.09 -0.26 -1.82
CA ILE A 429 10.55 -0.37 -3.19
C ILE A 429 10.19 -1.81 -3.52
N GLN A 430 11.11 -2.76 -3.31
CA GLN A 430 10.82 -4.18 -3.52
C GLN A 430 9.60 -4.59 -2.69
N ARG A 431 9.59 -4.31 -1.38
CA ARG A 431 8.50 -4.69 -0.48
C ARG A 431 7.15 -4.07 -0.83
N SER A 432 7.15 -2.86 -1.39
CA SER A 432 5.93 -2.14 -1.79
C SER A 432 5.30 -2.68 -3.06
N PHE A 433 6.11 -3.17 -3.99
CA PHE A 433 5.67 -3.69 -5.29
C PHE A 433 5.79 -5.21 -5.44
N TYR A 434 6.22 -5.90 -4.38
CA TYR A 434 6.18 -7.35 -4.31
C TYR A 434 4.73 -7.83 -4.33
N GLN A 435 4.44 -8.74 -5.25
CA GLN A 435 3.09 -9.28 -5.47
C GLN A 435 2.82 -10.54 -4.65
N GLY A 436 3.87 -11.24 -4.22
CA GLY A 436 3.78 -12.42 -3.36
C GLY A 436 3.55 -12.05 -1.89
N ASP A 437 3.64 -13.05 -1.02
CA ASP A 437 3.47 -12.81 0.42
C ASP A 437 4.67 -12.04 0.98
N LYS A 438 4.40 -10.91 1.63
CA LYS A 438 5.46 -10.10 2.24
C LYS A 438 6.18 -10.82 3.37
N SER A 439 5.60 -11.89 3.94
CA SER A 439 6.31 -12.77 4.88
C SER A 439 7.46 -13.55 4.23
N ASP A 440 7.42 -13.75 2.92
CA ASP A 440 8.44 -14.50 2.18
C ASP A 440 9.69 -13.66 1.90
N LEU A 441 9.60 -12.34 2.08
CA LEU A 441 10.71 -11.43 1.89
C LEU A 441 11.72 -11.55 3.05
N PRO A 442 13.04 -11.64 2.77
CA PRO A 442 14.05 -11.71 3.81
C PRO A 442 14.03 -10.48 4.71
N ILE A 443 14.21 -10.68 6.01
CA ILE A 443 14.26 -9.58 6.99
C ILE A 443 15.68 -9.37 7.52
N GLU A 444 16.07 -8.10 7.71
CA GLU A 444 17.33 -7.77 8.37
C GLU A 444 17.12 -7.79 9.89
N ILE A 445 17.75 -8.74 10.57
CA ILE A 445 17.63 -8.91 12.03
C ILE A 445 18.78 -8.26 12.82
N HIS A 446 19.90 -7.96 12.14
CA HIS A 446 21.08 -7.44 12.80
C HIS A 446 21.85 -6.50 11.86
N ARG A 447 22.23 -5.35 12.41
CA ARG A 447 23.13 -4.39 11.79
C ARG A 447 24.04 -3.80 12.85
N LYS A 448 25.34 -3.74 12.54
CA LYS A 448 26.34 -3.10 13.39
C LYS A 448 27.31 -2.32 12.52
N GLU A 449 27.43 -1.02 12.81
CA GLU A 449 28.48 -0.19 12.23
C GLU A 449 29.77 -0.37 13.04
N ILE A 450 30.88 -0.56 12.35
CA ILE A 450 32.20 -0.71 12.94
C ILE A 450 33.00 0.52 12.56
N ILE A 451 33.40 1.30 13.57
CA ILE A 451 34.24 2.48 13.40
C ILE A 451 35.67 2.06 13.68
N ASP A 452 36.61 2.52 12.85
CA ASP A 452 38.03 2.31 13.11
C ASP A 452 38.44 3.04 14.40
N ASN A 453 38.86 2.25 15.38
CA ASN A 453 39.37 2.68 16.67
C ASN A 453 40.78 2.13 16.92
N GLY A 454 41.49 1.68 15.87
CA GLY A 454 42.80 1.05 15.95
C GLY A 454 42.80 -0.42 16.39
N GLN A 455 41.63 -1.05 16.55
CA GLN A 455 41.54 -2.48 16.86
C GLN A 455 41.84 -3.35 15.65
N THR A 456 42.63 -4.42 15.85
CA THR A 456 42.97 -5.38 14.80
C THR A 456 41.91 -6.46 14.57
N SER A 457 40.95 -6.59 15.48
CA SER A 457 39.87 -7.58 15.41
C SER A 457 38.62 -7.06 16.08
N VAL A 458 37.45 -7.34 15.49
CA VAL A 458 36.15 -7.00 16.08
C VAL A 458 35.37 -8.28 16.32
N VAL A 459 34.89 -8.45 17.55
CA VAL A 459 34.04 -9.57 17.97
C VAL A 459 32.66 -9.04 18.32
N GLY A 460 31.62 -9.82 18.00
CA GLY A 460 30.25 -9.50 18.31
C GLY A 460 29.37 -10.75 18.28
N SER A 461 28.16 -10.61 18.80
CA SER A 461 27.14 -11.63 18.80
C SER A 461 25.79 -11.02 18.43
N PHE A 462 24.95 -11.80 17.78
CA PHE A 462 23.55 -11.47 17.50
C PHE A 462 22.70 -12.70 17.69
N VAL A 463 21.40 -12.50 17.90
CA VAL A 463 20.43 -13.58 18.07
C VAL A 463 19.74 -13.81 16.74
N LEU A 464 19.65 -15.08 16.33
CA LEU A 464 18.88 -15.55 15.20
C LEU A 464 17.79 -16.47 15.74
N ASP A 465 16.53 -16.15 15.46
CA ASP A 465 15.40 -17.02 15.83
C ASP A 465 15.43 -18.29 14.96
N ASP A 466 15.05 -19.43 15.54
CA ASP A 466 15.04 -20.72 14.84
C ASP A 466 14.13 -20.70 13.60
N SER A 467 13.06 -19.89 13.62
CA SER A 467 12.15 -19.70 12.48
C SER A 467 12.74 -18.88 11.33
N LEU A 468 13.86 -18.19 11.57
CA LEU A 468 14.54 -17.31 10.61
C LEU A 468 15.86 -17.92 10.12
N GLY A 469 16.02 -19.24 10.25
CA GLY A 469 17.21 -19.99 9.90
C GLY A 469 17.55 -20.00 8.41
N GLU A 470 18.00 -21.15 7.89
CA GLU A 470 18.49 -21.21 6.50
C GLU A 470 17.37 -20.96 5.46
N PRO A 471 17.61 -20.12 4.42
CA PRO A 471 18.90 -19.51 4.06
C PRO A 471 19.12 -18.11 4.70
N ALA A 472 19.89 -18.05 5.79
CA ALA A 472 20.37 -16.80 6.39
C ALA A 472 21.67 -16.34 5.70
N LYS A 473 21.80 -15.02 5.45
CA LYS A 473 22.99 -14.43 4.84
C LYS A 473 23.60 -13.38 5.74
N PHE A 474 24.93 -13.36 5.82
CA PHE A 474 25.69 -12.35 6.52
C PHE A 474 26.59 -11.61 5.53
N THR A 475 26.49 -10.28 5.51
CA THR A 475 27.23 -9.45 4.56
C THR A 475 28.01 -8.39 5.32
N VAL A 476 29.29 -8.25 4.97
CA VAL A 476 30.14 -7.17 5.48
C VAL A 476 30.38 -6.20 4.34
N LEU A 477 30.12 -4.92 4.59
CA LEU A 477 30.43 -3.85 3.65
C LEU A 477 31.57 -3.01 4.20
N THR A 478 32.54 -2.73 3.34
CA THR A 478 33.66 -1.84 3.59
C THR A 478 33.58 -0.61 2.71
N HIS A 479 34.24 0.46 3.13
CA HIS A 479 34.34 1.68 2.33
C HIS A 479 35.16 1.46 1.05
N ASN A 480 36.25 0.68 1.14
CA ASN A 480 37.01 0.21 -0.01
C ASN A 480 36.59 -1.23 -0.34
N THR A 481 35.87 -1.39 -1.45
CA THR A 481 35.39 -2.70 -1.94
C THR A 481 36.43 -3.44 -2.79
N GLU A 482 37.44 -2.76 -3.34
CA GLU A 482 38.50 -3.37 -4.14
C GLU A 482 39.58 -4.03 -3.27
N ASN A 483 39.90 -3.40 -2.14
CA ASN A 483 40.84 -3.95 -1.17
C ASN A 483 40.29 -3.77 0.26
N PRO A 484 39.24 -4.53 0.62
CA PRO A 484 38.78 -4.58 2.00
C PRO A 484 39.92 -5.20 2.82
N LEU A 485 40.52 -4.42 3.72
CA LEU A 485 41.62 -4.86 4.61
C LEU A 485 41.18 -5.92 5.65
N ILE A 486 40.19 -6.76 5.30
CA ILE A 486 39.59 -7.81 6.13
C ILE A 486 40.22 -9.16 5.78
N ARG A 487 41.18 -9.57 6.62
CA ARG A 487 41.85 -10.88 6.47
C ARG A 487 40.88 -12.06 6.60
N THR A 488 40.08 -12.10 7.66
CA THR A 488 39.22 -13.24 7.98
C THR A 488 37.87 -12.78 8.51
N ILE A 489 36.81 -13.49 8.12
CA ILE A 489 35.45 -13.36 8.67
C ILE A 489 35.00 -14.78 9.02
N SER A 490 34.54 -14.97 10.25
CA SER A 490 34.01 -16.25 10.73
C SER A 490 32.80 -16.01 11.61
N LEU A 491 31.73 -16.74 11.36
CA LEU A 491 30.58 -16.83 12.25
C LEU A 491 30.63 -18.15 13.00
N MET A 492 30.35 -18.13 14.30
CA MET A 492 30.29 -19.33 15.13
C MET A 492 28.89 -19.47 15.71
N SER A 493 28.23 -20.61 15.48
CA SER A 493 26.95 -20.92 16.12
C SER A 493 27.12 -21.20 17.62
N PRO A 494 26.03 -21.17 18.42
CA PRO A 494 26.07 -21.64 19.80
C PRO A 494 26.54 -23.10 19.96
N SER A 495 26.36 -23.92 18.91
CA SER A 495 26.87 -25.30 18.83
C SER A 495 28.33 -25.42 18.37
N HIS A 496 29.09 -24.32 18.37
CA HIS A 496 30.48 -24.23 17.92
C HIS A 496 30.73 -24.59 16.44
N ARG A 497 29.68 -24.58 15.60
CA ARG A 497 29.83 -24.74 14.16
C ARG A 497 30.35 -23.43 13.57
N MET A 498 31.48 -23.53 12.86
CA MET A 498 32.13 -22.40 12.20
C MET A 498 31.64 -22.26 10.76
N TYR A 499 31.25 -21.06 10.37
CA TYR A 499 30.90 -20.67 9.01
C TYR A 499 31.92 -19.64 8.54
N SER A 500 32.79 -20.03 7.61
CA SER A 500 33.88 -19.18 7.07
C SER A 500 33.90 -19.12 5.56
N THR A 501 32.99 -19.83 4.88
CA THR A 501 32.87 -19.81 3.43
C THR A 501 32.35 -18.45 2.99
N ARG A 502 33.11 -17.78 2.13
CA ARG A 502 32.74 -16.51 1.51
C ARG A 502 32.11 -16.80 0.15
N SER A 503 31.02 -16.13 -0.16
CA SER A 503 30.51 -15.97 -1.54
C SER A 503 30.65 -14.50 -1.89
N ASP A 504 31.33 -14.20 -2.98
CA ASP A 504 31.50 -12.83 -3.49
C ASP A 504 30.19 -12.21 -4.02
#